data_AF-A0A6A8DCM1-F1
#
_entry.id   AF-A0A6A8DCM1-F1
#
_cell.length_a   1.000
_cell.length_b   1.000
_cell.length_c   1.000
_cell.angle_alpha   90.00
_cell.angle_beta   90.00
_cell.angle_gamma   90.00
#
_symmetry.space_group_name_H-M   'P 1'
#
loop_
_entity.id
_entity.type
_entity.pdbx_description
1 polymer ?
#
loop_
_entity_poly.entity_id
_entity_poly.type
_entity_poly.pdbx_seq_one_letter_code
_entity_poly.pdbx_strand_id
1 'polypeptide(L)'
;MKKQAFNPYLPSYEYIPDGEPYVFGDRLYVYGSHDRFNGKLFCMNDYVCWSAPVDDLSDWRYEGVIYRKKQDPKNKLGFYQMFAPDVAKGEDGRYYLYYTLAFQCIISVAVCDTPAGEYEFYGYVSRYDGEILWNKSGDPIVFDPGIFVDDDGCVYLYSGFAPKTGVPAFLTGWKKRTCDGGYVIQLESDMKTVIGEPKFIFPKAGEAAGTGFEGHEFFEASSLRKIEDTYYFIYSSINGHELCYATSKSPTGGFEYGGTIVSNGDLYINGHSEDQAAHNYIGNNHGSIVCVENKWYVFHHRQTNRHHYSRQALAEPIEINSDGHITQVELTSCGLNNGPLHGTGEYESRIACHLRSKNGAGRYGTYFGNIPYKNHPYFTQTGKDRENNPTQYIANMRNGAVAGYKYFMIKDLQDIAVCVRGNASGFMLISNALNSEPIAKIEIEPSKNYTYYSAELNMKNGKHALYFTYEGSGKLDFKSFVLK
;
A
#
# COMPACT_ATOMS: atom_id res chain seq x y z
N MET A 1 20.48 9.76 19.40
CA MET A 1 20.23 9.89 17.95
C MET A 1 18.74 9.69 17.72
N LYS A 2 18.09 10.52 16.90
CA LYS A 2 16.68 10.33 16.52
C LYS A 2 16.57 8.99 15.78
N LYS A 3 15.51 8.23 16.06
CA LYS A 3 15.24 6.96 15.37
C LYS A 3 15.01 7.25 13.88
N GLN A 4 15.44 6.32 13.02
CA GLN A 4 15.18 6.43 11.59
C GLN A 4 13.82 5.82 11.26
N ALA A 5 13.12 6.40 10.28
CA ALA A 5 11.98 5.75 9.64
C ALA A 5 12.49 4.88 8.47
N PHE A 6 11.68 3.91 8.07
CA PHE A 6 11.99 3.01 6.96
C PHE A 6 10.72 2.71 6.19
N ASN A 7 10.85 2.13 5.01
CA ASN A 7 9.77 1.39 4.38
C ASN A 7 10.01 -0.12 4.55
N PRO A 8 9.02 -0.92 5.01
CA PRO A 8 7.72 -0.51 5.57
C PRO A 8 7.85 0.32 6.85
N TYR A 9 6.99 1.33 7.00
CA TYR A 9 7.05 2.31 8.10
C TYR A 9 6.44 1.82 9.41
N LEU A 10 5.56 0.81 9.34
CA LEU A 10 5.04 0.12 10.52
C LEU A 10 5.97 -1.02 10.98
N PRO A 11 5.79 -1.54 12.21
CA PRO A 11 6.55 -2.67 12.70
C PRO A 11 6.49 -3.88 11.77
N SER A 12 7.55 -4.70 11.77
CA SER A 12 7.69 -5.77 10.78
C SER A 12 6.58 -6.83 10.81
N TYR A 13 5.85 -6.96 11.91
CA TYR A 13 4.77 -7.95 12.04
C TYR A 13 3.40 -7.40 11.65
N GLU A 14 3.34 -6.12 11.27
CA GLU A 14 2.10 -5.40 10.99
C GLU A 14 1.79 -5.37 9.49
N TYR A 15 0.52 -5.58 9.15
CA TYR A 15 0.02 -5.75 7.78
C TYR A 15 -1.23 -4.91 7.55
N ILE A 16 -1.03 -3.59 7.47
CA ILE A 16 -2.08 -2.59 7.19
C ILE A 16 -1.96 -2.07 5.75
N PRO A 17 -2.56 -2.77 4.76
CA PRO A 17 -2.72 -2.20 3.42
C PRO A 17 -3.86 -1.19 3.36
N ASP A 18 -4.06 -0.66 2.15
CA ASP A 18 -5.14 0.28 1.87
C ASP A 18 -5.06 1.50 2.81
N GLY A 19 -3.82 1.93 3.08
CA GLY A 19 -3.51 2.92 4.09
C GLY A 19 -3.95 4.31 3.65
N GLU A 20 -4.99 4.80 4.29
CA GLU A 20 -5.60 6.11 4.10
C GLU A 20 -5.08 7.07 5.19
N PRO A 21 -4.23 8.05 4.82
CA PRO A 21 -3.55 8.92 5.76
C PRO A 21 -4.31 10.23 6.03
N TYR A 22 -4.36 10.64 7.30
CA TYR A 22 -4.92 11.93 7.72
C TYR A 22 -4.10 12.58 8.83
N VAL A 23 -3.91 13.90 8.75
CA VAL A 23 -3.41 14.68 9.88
C VAL A 23 -4.59 15.19 10.69
N PHE A 24 -4.67 14.76 11.95
CA PHE A 24 -5.65 15.25 12.91
C PHE A 24 -4.93 15.78 14.15
N GLY A 25 -5.01 17.10 14.36
CA GLY A 25 -4.24 17.75 15.43
C GLY A 25 -2.75 17.70 15.14
N ASP A 26 -1.96 17.21 16.10
CA ASP A 26 -0.51 17.10 16.07
C ASP A 26 -0.01 15.73 15.60
N ARG A 27 -0.89 14.90 15.03
CA ARG A 27 -0.55 13.53 14.62
C ARG A 27 -1.04 13.20 13.22
N LEU A 28 -0.21 12.43 12.52
CA LEU A 28 -0.57 11.68 11.33
C LEU A 28 -1.18 10.35 11.76
N TYR A 29 -2.36 10.02 11.28
CA TYR A 29 -3.04 8.74 11.44
C TYR A 29 -3.07 7.98 10.12
N VAL A 30 -3.01 6.65 10.19
CA VAL A 30 -3.28 5.77 9.05
C VAL A 30 -4.41 4.81 9.43
N TYR A 31 -5.44 4.82 8.60
CA TYR A 31 -6.55 3.87 8.62
C TYR A 31 -6.37 2.93 7.45
N GLY A 32 -6.54 1.65 7.66
CA GLY A 32 -6.40 0.71 6.57
C GLY A 32 -7.07 -0.61 6.87
N SER A 33 -7.17 -1.42 5.83
CA SER A 33 -7.47 -2.83 5.97
C SER A 33 -6.49 -3.49 6.93
N HIS A 34 -6.88 -4.59 7.57
CA HIS A 34 -5.98 -5.37 8.41
C HIS A 34 -5.84 -6.79 7.87
N ASP A 35 -4.77 -7.01 7.11
CA ASP A 35 -4.40 -8.32 6.58
C ASP A 35 -3.91 -9.22 7.71
N ARG A 36 -4.18 -10.52 7.58
CA ARG A 36 -3.58 -11.54 8.44
C ARG A 36 -2.33 -12.06 7.79
N PHE A 37 -1.21 -12.15 8.51
CA PHE A 37 0.00 -12.77 7.98
C PHE A 37 -0.29 -14.19 7.47
N ASN A 38 0.14 -14.46 6.24
CA ASN A 38 -0.10 -15.73 5.53
C ASN A 38 -1.59 -16.12 5.47
N GLY A 39 -2.45 -15.10 5.41
CA GLY A 39 -3.89 -15.23 5.22
C GLY A 39 -4.24 -15.93 3.91
N LYS A 40 -5.49 -16.38 3.81
CA LYS A 40 -6.04 -17.01 2.59
C LYS A 40 -6.97 -16.09 1.81
N LEU A 41 -7.35 -14.97 2.42
CA LEU A 41 -8.25 -13.96 1.91
C LEU A 41 -7.73 -12.60 2.39
N PHE A 42 -8.09 -11.54 1.68
CA PHE A 42 -7.81 -10.16 2.08
C PHE A 42 -8.40 -9.82 3.45
N CYS A 43 -7.77 -8.91 4.19
CA CYS A 43 -8.37 -8.12 5.28
C CYS A 43 -9.20 -8.94 6.31
N MET A 44 -8.59 -9.99 6.87
CA MET A 44 -9.27 -10.97 7.73
C MET A 44 -9.41 -10.53 9.20
N ASN A 45 -8.62 -9.54 9.62
CA ASN A 45 -8.51 -9.10 11.00
C ASN A 45 -9.42 -7.86 11.27
N ASP A 46 -9.51 -7.46 12.53
CA ASP A 46 -10.25 -6.26 12.96
C ASP A 46 -9.49 -4.99 12.57
N TYR A 47 -10.17 -3.86 12.36
CA TYR A 47 -9.47 -2.62 12.06
C TYR A 47 -8.70 -2.12 13.27
N VAL A 48 -7.46 -1.76 13.03
CA VAL A 48 -6.57 -1.09 13.98
C VAL A 48 -6.17 0.25 13.40
N CYS A 49 -5.68 1.15 14.26
CA CYS A 49 -5.10 2.41 13.81
C CYS A 49 -3.68 2.57 14.33
N TRP A 50 -2.85 3.21 13.52
CA TRP A 50 -1.51 3.62 13.88
C TRP A 50 -1.38 5.12 13.66
N SER A 51 -0.60 5.79 14.51
CA SER A 51 -0.34 7.22 14.35
C SER A 51 1.10 7.60 14.69
N ALA A 52 1.62 8.66 14.10
CA ALA A 52 2.92 9.24 14.43
C ALA A 52 2.78 10.75 14.72
N PRO A 53 3.60 11.33 15.61
CA PRO A 53 3.74 12.79 15.70
C PRO A 53 4.10 13.37 14.32
N VAL A 54 3.49 14.50 13.94
CA VAL A 54 3.78 15.14 12.63
C VAL A 54 5.23 15.61 12.51
N ASP A 55 5.88 15.88 13.64
CA ASP A 55 7.29 16.27 13.74
C ASP A 55 8.25 15.06 13.92
N ASP A 56 7.73 13.84 14.05
CA ASP A 56 8.50 12.61 14.15
C ASP A 56 7.81 11.38 13.54
N LEU A 57 7.88 11.29 12.21
CA LEU A 57 7.36 10.15 11.45
C LEU A 57 8.11 8.81 11.65
N SER A 58 9.08 8.75 12.58
CA SER A 58 9.75 7.51 12.98
C SER A 58 9.12 6.83 14.20
N ASP A 59 8.21 7.53 14.90
CA ASP A 59 7.64 7.10 16.18
C ASP A 59 6.14 6.76 16.08
N TRP A 60 5.86 5.68 15.36
CA TRP A 60 4.51 5.15 15.20
C TRP A 60 4.02 4.47 16.49
N ARG A 61 2.86 4.93 16.98
CA ARG A 61 2.09 4.39 18.10
C ARG A 61 0.94 3.53 17.59
N TYR A 62 0.80 2.34 18.16
CA TYR A 62 -0.40 1.52 18.01
C TYR A 62 -1.53 2.13 18.82
N GLU A 63 -2.60 2.57 18.17
CA GLU A 63 -3.76 3.18 18.83
C GLU A 63 -4.77 2.14 19.35
N GLY A 64 -4.58 0.87 18.99
CA GLY A 64 -5.48 -0.21 19.36
C GLY A 64 -6.39 -0.64 18.22
N VAL A 65 -7.26 -1.61 18.55
CA VAL A 65 -8.36 -2.03 17.70
C VAL A 65 -9.45 -0.96 17.75
N ILE A 66 -9.57 -0.19 16.67
CA ILE A 66 -10.54 0.91 16.57
C ILE A 66 -11.94 0.41 16.20
N TYR A 67 -12.05 -0.71 15.47
CA TYR A 67 -13.34 -1.28 15.08
C TYR A 67 -13.24 -2.79 14.83
N ARG A 68 -14.02 -3.57 15.58
CA ARG A 68 -14.09 -5.04 15.47
C ARG A 68 -15.09 -5.44 14.42
N LYS A 69 -14.73 -6.39 13.57
CA LYS A 69 -15.58 -6.87 12.47
C LYS A 69 -16.96 -7.38 12.92
N LYS A 70 -17.05 -7.86 14.17
CA LYS A 70 -18.29 -8.40 14.76
C LYS A 70 -19.24 -7.32 15.28
N GLN A 71 -18.81 -6.04 15.32
CA GLN A 71 -19.69 -4.93 15.67
C GLN A 71 -20.72 -4.65 14.58
N ASP A 72 -20.42 -4.97 13.32
CA ASP A 72 -21.40 -4.81 12.24
C ASP A 72 -22.54 -5.85 12.36
N PRO A 73 -23.82 -5.41 12.37
CA PRO A 73 -24.96 -6.32 12.41
C PRO A 73 -25.01 -7.36 11.28
N LYS A 74 -24.39 -7.08 10.12
CA LYS A 74 -24.26 -7.99 8.97
C LYS A 74 -23.03 -8.91 9.03
N ASN A 75 -22.15 -8.74 10.03
CA ASN A 75 -20.95 -9.57 10.22
C ASN A 75 -20.80 -10.07 11.67
N LYS A 76 -21.90 -10.32 12.39
CA LYS A 76 -21.89 -10.82 13.79
C LYS A 76 -21.04 -12.07 14.00
N LEU A 77 -20.94 -12.94 13.00
CA LEU A 77 -20.11 -14.15 13.04
C LEU A 77 -18.64 -13.89 12.67
N GLY A 78 -18.34 -12.74 12.05
CA GLY A 78 -17.00 -12.34 11.67
C GLY A 78 -16.44 -13.11 10.46
N PHE A 79 -17.29 -13.54 9.55
CA PHE A 79 -16.88 -14.29 8.36
C PHE A 79 -16.51 -13.40 7.18
N TYR A 80 -17.08 -12.20 7.10
CA TYR A 80 -16.76 -11.25 6.04
C TYR A 80 -15.47 -10.49 6.37
N GLN A 81 -14.68 -10.27 5.32
CA GLN A 81 -13.49 -9.43 5.31
C GLN A 81 -13.89 -7.95 5.46
N MET A 82 -12.98 -7.15 6.02
CA MET A 82 -13.17 -5.72 6.28
C MET A 82 -12.32 -4.93 5.29
N PHE A 83 -12.90 -4.46 4.19
CA PHE A 83 -12.16 -3.84 3.09
C PHE A 83 -12.09 -2.31 3.21
N ALA A 84 -10.86 -1.81 3.03
CA ALA A 84 -10.46 -0.45 2.66
C ALA A 84 -11.26 0.65 3.38
N PRO A 85 -10.98 0.91 4.65
CA PRO A 85 -11.67 1.95 5.38
C PRO A 85 -11.16 3.35 4.99
N ASP A 86 -12.06 4.33 5.06
CA ASP A 86 -11.73 5.75 5.00
C ASP A 86 -12.44 6.50 6.14
N VAL A 87 -11.87 7.61 6.60
CA VAL A 87 -12.35 8.42 7.72
C VAL A 87 -12.50 9.88 7.32
N ALA A 88 -13.65 10.46 7.67
CA ALA A 88 -13.81 11.91 7.66
C ALA A 88 -14.29 12.42 9.02
N LYS A 89 -13.90 13.66 9.34
CA LYS A 89 -14.47 14.39 10.47
C LYS A 89 -15.71 15.15 10.00
N GLY A 90 -16.86 14.86 10.58
CA GLY A 90 -18.10 15.59 10.31
C GLY A 90 -18.11 16.97 10.95
N GLU A 91 -19.05 17.82 10.53
CA GLU A 91 -19.23 19.17 11.10
C GLU A 91 -19.55 19.17 12.60
N ASP A 92 -20.15 18.07 13.09
CA ASP A 92 -20.42 17.85 14.51
C ASP A 92 -19.17 17.51 15.33
N GLY A 93 -18.00 17.43 14.68
CA GLY A 93 -16.72 17.17 15.31
C GLY A 93 -16.40 15.70 15.53
N ARG A 94 -17.31 14.77 15.20
CA ARG A 94 -17.09 13.32 15.30
C ARG A 94 -16.42 12.77 14.05
N TYR A 95 -15.86 11.58 14.18
CA TYR A 95 -15.11 10.88 13.14
C TYR A 95 -15.93 9.70 12.62
N TYR A 96 -16.09 9.63 11.29
CA TYR A 96 -16.93 8.66 10.61
C TYR A 96 -16.06 7.76 9.73
N LEU A 97 -16.02 6.47 10.06
CA LEU A 97 -15.27 5.43 9.39
C LEU A 97 -16.19 4.68 8.40
N TYR A 98 -15.93 4.83 7.11
CA TYR A 98 -16.64 4.14 6.04
C TYR A 98 -15.89 2.88 5.65
N TYR A 99 -16.61 1.79 5.41
CA TYR A 99 -15.98 0.51 5.03
C TYR A 99 -16.96 -0.38 4.26
N THR A 100 -16.42 -1.44 3.64
CA THR A 100 -17.24 -2.49 3.00
C THR A 100 -16.95 -3.88 3.57
N LEU A 101 -18.00 -4.71 3.63
CA LEU A 101 -17.92 -6.09 4.07
C LEU A 101 -17.82 -7.03 2.86
N ALA A 102 -16.60 -7.36 2.46
CA ALA A 102 -16.34 -8.21 1.30
C ALA A 102 -17.20 -7.80 0.08
N PHE A 103 -17.74 -8.78 -0.65
CA PHE A 103 -18.61 -8.57 -1.81
C PHE A 103 -20.09 -8.29 -1.46
N GLN A 104 -20.42 -7.84 -0.24
CA GLN A 104 -21.81 -7.44 0.06
C GLN A 104 -22.28 -6.23 -0.76
N CYS A 105 -21.34 -5.39 -1.21
CA CYS A 105 -21.61 -4.16 -1.98
C CYS A 105 -22.55 -3.20 -1.23
N ILE A 106 -22.28 -2.98 0.05
CA ILE A 106 -22.99 -2.03 0.92
C ILE A 106 -21.92 -1.22 1.63
N ILE A 107 -22.01 0.10 1.56
CA ILE A 107 -21.14 1.00 2.34
C ILE A 107 -21.70 1.11 3.76
N SER A 108 -20.87 0.76 4.73
CA SER A 108 -21.19 0.79 6.16
C SER A 108 -20.43 1.92 6.83
N VAL A 109 -21.00 2.46 7.91
CA VAL A 109 -20.44 3.59 8.65
C VAL A 109 -20.34 3.24 10.12
N ALA A 110 -19.19 3.50 10.72
CA ALA A 110 -18.98 3.53 12.17
C ALA A 110 -18.59 4.95 12.61
N VAL A 111 -18.83 5.31 13.87
CA VAL A 111 -18.60 6.67 14.40
C VAL A 111 -17.82 6.64 15.71
N CYS A 112 -16.97 7.63 15.94
CA CYS A 112 -16.22 7.84 17.18
C CYS A 112 -16.08 9.35 17.49
N ASP A 113 -15.94 9.71 18.77
CA ASP A 113 -15.68 11.09 19.18
C ASP A 113 -14.22 11.52 18.99
N THR A 114 -13.32 10.57 18.72
CA THR A 114 -11.88 10.82 18.57
C THR A 114 -11.32 10.13 17.32
N PRO A 115 -10.18 10.61 16.78
CA PRO A 115 -9.59 10.03 15.57
C PRO A 115 -9.36 8.52 15.63
N ALA A 116 -8.90 8.02 16.77
CA ALA A 116 -8.50 6.62 16.95
C ALA A 116 -8.99 6.06 18.30
N GLY A 117 -10.27 6.28 18.60
CA GLY A 117 -10.94 5.67 19.74
C GLY A 117 -11.65 4.36 19.38
N GLU A 118 -12.59 3.94 20.24
CA GLU A 118 -13.47 2.82 19.94
C GLU A 118 -14.63 3.32 19.07
N TYR A 119 -14.61 2.97 17.79
CA TYR A 119 -15.71 3.28 16.88
C TYR A 119 -16.89 2.35 17.15
N GLU A 120 -18.11 2.88 17.03
CA GLU A 120 -19.34 2.13 17.14
C GLU A 120 -20.09 2.10 15.81
N PHE A 121 -20.77 0.98 15.53
CA PHE A 121 -21.58 0.87 14.32
C PHE A 121 -22.66 1.97 14.29
N TYR A 122 -22.65 2.78 13.24
CA TYR A 122 -23.53 3.95 13.11
C TYR A 122 -24.67 3.72 12.10
N GLY A 123 -24.42 2.95 11.05
CA GLY A 123 -25.44 2.61 10.06
C GLY A 123 -24.89 2.15 8.72
N TYR A 124 -25.79 2.07 7.76
CA TYR A 124 -25.47 1.86 6.34
C TYR A 124 -25.79 3.15 5.59
N VAL A 125 -25.06 3.42 4.51
CA VAL A 125 -25.41 4.51 3.61
C VAL A 125 -26.77 4.20 2.96
N SER A 126 -27.71 5.12 3.10
CA SER A 126 -29.12 4.87 2.77
C SER A 126 -29.83 6.11 2.21
N ARG A 127 -30.94 5.87 1.53
CA ARG A 127 -31.92 6.91 1.15
C ARG A 127 -32.68 7.40 2.39
N TYR A 128 -33.36 8.54 2.24
CA TYR A 128 -34.12 9.18 3.32
C TYR A 128 -35.23 8.28 3.90
N ASP A 129 -35.78 7.35 3.11
CA ASP A 129 -36.76 6.36 3.55
C ASP A 129 -36.16 5.15 4.26
N GLY A 130 -34.83 5.12 4.44
CA GLY A 130 -34.09 4.03 5.08
C GLY A 130 -33.68 2.91 4.12
N GLU A 131 -33.96 3.02 2.81
CA GLU A 131 -33.49 2.04 1.84
C GLU A 131 -31.96 2.08 1.72
N ILE A 132 -31.28 0.97 2.02
CA ILE A 132 -29.82 0.85 1.85
C ILE A 132 -29.44 1.04 0.37
N LEU A 133 -28.52 1.96 0.11
CA LEU A 133 -28.03 2.24 -1.24
C LEU A 133 -27.27 1.02 -1.82
N TRP A 134 -27.36 0.83 -3.13
CA TRP A 134 -26.66 -0.23 -3.88
C TRP A 134 -26.94 -1.67 -3.41
N ASN A 135 -28.16 -1.94 -2.94
CA ASN A 135 -28.53 -3.25 -2.37
C ASN A 135 -29.40 -4.13 -3.29
N LYS A 136 -29.57 -3.80 -4.57
CA LYS A 136 -30.43 -4.49 -5.55
C LYS A 136 -29.64 -5.08 -6.73
N SER A 137 -30.21 -6.09 -7.39
CA SER A 137 -29.66 -6.57 -8.67
C SER A 137 -29.72 -5.45 -9.72
N GLY A 138 -28.67 -5.30 -10.51
CA GLY A 138 -28.51 -4.20 -11.46
C GLY A 138 -27.72 -3.01 -10.91
N ASP A 139 -27.57 -2.89 -9.59
CA ASP A 139 -26.68 -1.88 -9.00
C ASP A 139 -25.20 -2.21 -9.27
N PRO A 140 -24.33 -1.18 -9.26
CA PRO A 140 -22.89 -1.38 -9.36
C PRO A 140 -22.33 -2.13 -8.15
N ILE A 141 -21.18 -2.75 -8.35
CA ILE A 141 -20.29 -3.13 -7.26
C ILE A 141 -19.63 -1.87 -6.72
N VAL A 142 -19.74 -1.72 -5.40
CA VAL A 142 -19.13 -0.63 -4.63
C VAL A 142 -18.18 -1.21 -3.60
N PHE A 143 -16.91 -0.81 -3.71
CA PHE A 143 -15.78 -1.11 -2.83
C PHE A 143 -15.02 0.17 -2.49
N ASP A 144 -14.10 0.05 -1.55
CA ASP A 144 -13.08 1.06 -1.27
C ASP A 144 -13.67 2.48 -1.18
N PRO A 145 -14.53 2.72 -0.17
CA PRO A 145 -15.15 4.02 0.00
C PRO A 145 -14.09 5.10 0.21
N GLY A 146 -14.21 6.20 -0.52
CA GLY A 146 -13.50 7.45 -0.26
C GLY A 146 -14.50 8.48 0.25
N ILE A 147 -14.29 9.06 1.43
CA ILE A 147 -15.15 10.08 2.00
C ILE A 147 -14.41 11.42 2.05
N PHE A 148 -15.06 12.47 1.56
CA PHE A 148 -14.50 13.80 1.56
C PHE A 148 -15.51 14.80 2.08
N VAL A 149 -15.10 15.61 3.05
CA VAL A 149 -15.86 16.76 3.56
C VAL A 149 -15.18 18.01 3.03
N ASP A 150 -15.87 18.76 2.19
CA ASP A 150 -15.35 19.96 1.54
C ASP A 150 -15.40 21.17 2.48
N ASP A 151 -14.72 22.25 2.10
CA ASP A 151 -14.63 23.49 2.88
C ASP A 151 -16.00 24.18 3.10
N ASP A 152 -16.98 23.89 2.24
CA ASP A 152 -18.35 24.40 2.33
C ASP A 152 -19.29 23.51 3.16
N GLY A 153 -18.78 22.42 3.74
CA GLY A 153 -19.55 21.45 4.53
C GLY A 153 -20.19 20.33 3.70
N CYS A 154 -20.10 20.38 2.36
CA CYS A 154 -20.63 19.31 1.53
C CYS A 154 -19.84 18.01 1.73
N VAL A 155 -20.57 16.91 1.86
CA VAL A 155 -20.01 15.57 2.08
C VAL A 155 -20.15 14.75 0.81
N TYR A 156 -19.03 14.23 0.28
CA TYR A 156 -18.99 13.42 -0.93
C TYR A 156 -18.43 12.03 -0.65
N LEU A 157 -19.22 11.01 -0.98
CA LEU A 157 -18.83 9.62 -0.90
C LEU A 157 -18.52 9.09 -2.31
N TYR A 158 -17.30 8.61 -2.48
CA TYR A 158 -16.79 7.98 -3.68
C TYR A 158 -16.71 6.47 -3.48
N SER A 159 -17.02 5.68 -4.50
CA SER A 159 -16.84 4.24 -4.47
C SER A 159 -16.99 3.65 -5.87
N GLY A 160 -16.43 2.47 -6.11
CA GLY A 160 -16.67 1.75 -7.36
C GLY A 160 -15.72 0.59 -7.56
N PHE A 161 -15.99 -0.19 -8.61
CA PHE A 161 -15.13 -1.30 -9.02
C PHE A 161 -15.30 -1.58 -10.52
N ALA A 162 -14.20 -1.63 -11.27
CA ALA A 162 -14.22 -1.76 -12.73
C ALA A 162 -13.21 -2.77 -13.30
N PRO A 163 -13.28 -4.06 -12.92
CA PRO A 163 -12.51 -5.12 -13.55
C PRO A 163 -12.89 -5.34 -15.02
N LYS A 164 -11.92 -5.81 -15.83
CA LYS A 164 -12.16 -6.26 -17.22
C LYS A 164 -13.19 -7.39 -17.31
N THR A 165 -13.28 -8.22 -16.27
CA THR A 165 -14.23 -9.33 -16.17
C THR A 165 -15.17 -9.11 -15.00
N GLY A 166 -16.47 -9.24 -15.26
CA GLY A 166 -17.48 -9.11 -14.21
C GLY A 166 -17.32 -10.11 -13.07
N VAL A 167 -17.81 -9.74 -11.89
CA VAL A 167 -17.76 -10.58 -10.70
C VAL A 167 -18.90 -11.62 -10.74
N PRO A 168 -18.62 -12.92 -10.49
CA PRO A 168 -19.66 -13.93 -10.40
C PRO A 168 -20.71 -13.64 -9.33
N ALA A 169 -21.99 -13.79 -9.68
CA ALA A 169 -23.10 -13.42 -8.79
C ALA A 169 -23.09 -14.17 -7.43
N PHE A 170 -22.53 -15.39 -7.35
CA PHE A 170 -22.45 -16.12 -6.08
C PHE A 170 -21.58 -15.41 -5.04
N LEU A 171 -20.61 -14.58 -5.45
CA LEU A 171 -19.81 -13.76 -4.54
C LEU A 171 -20.61 -12.57 -3.99
N THR A 172 -21.56 -12.05 -4.78
CA THR A 172 -22.40 -10.89 -4.44
C THR A 172 -23.77 -11.30 -3.88
N GLY A 173 -23.87 -12.45 -3.23
CA GLY A 173 -25.11 -12.94 -2.64
C GLY A 173 -26.21 -13.25 -3.66
N TRP A 174 -25.82 -13.76 -4.83
CA TRP A 174 -26.68 -14.06 -5.99
C TRP A 174 -27.33 -12.84 -6.65
N LYS A 175 -26.91 -11.63 -6.30
CA LYS A 175 -27.32 -10.40 -6.98
C LYS A 175 -26.40 -10.15 -8.16
N LYS A 176 -26.92 -10.12 -9.38
CA LYS A 176 -26.14 -9.71 -10.55
C LYS A 176 -25.84 -8.22 -10.41
N ARG A 177 -24.55 -7.86 -10.33
CA ARG A 177 -24.08 -6.48 -10.19
C ARG A 177 -23.40 -6.01 -11.48
N THR A 178 -23.30 -4.70 -11.67
CA THR A 178 -22.48 -4.13 -12.74
C THR A 178 -21.09 -3.75 -12.24
N CYS A 179 -20.13 -3.58 -13.17
CA CYS A 179 -18.72 -3.30 -12.87
C CYS A 179 -18.28 -2.13 -13.75
N ASP A 180 -18.99 -1.02 -13.65
CA ASP A 180 -18.95 0.01 -14.69
C ASP A 180 -17.90 1.10 -14.46
N GLY A 181 -17.44 1.33 -13.23
CA GLY A 181 -16.51 2.43 -12.93
C GLY A 181 -16.62 2.95 -11.51
N GLY A 182 -16.08 4.15 -11.32
CA GLY A 182 -16.15 4.93 -10.08
C GLY A 182 -17.38 5.83 -10.07
N TYR A 183 -17.97 5.98 -8.89
CA TYR A 183 -19.15 6.79 -8.61
C TYR A 183 -18.88 7.79 -7.49
N VAL A 184 -19.61 8.90 -7.52
CA VAL A 184 -19.72 9.85 -6.41
C VAL A 184 -21.19 10.05 -6.04
N ILE A 185 -21.48 10.20 -4.76
CA ILE A 185 -22.78 10.63 -4.27
C ILE A 185 -22.60 11.60 -3.09
N GLN A 186 -23.45 12.62 -3.02
CA GLN A 186 -23.42 13.55 -1.89
C GLN A 186 -24.18 12.93 -0.70
N LEU A 187 -23.73 13.21 0.52
CA LEU A 187 -24.39 12.83 1.76
C LEU A 187 -24.91 14.08 2.50
N GLU A 188 -25.96 13.89 3.28
CA GLU A 188 -26.42 14.85 4.29
C GLU A 188 -25.39 14.97 5.42
N SER A 189 -25.55 16.01 6.25
CA SER A 189 -24.68 16.27 7.41
C SER A 189 -24.73 15.18 8.48
N ASP A 190 -25.66 14.23 8.38
CA ASP A 190 -25.74 13.04 9.22
C ASP A 190 -24.72 11.95 8.83
N MET A 191 -23.95 12.17 7.76
CA MET A 191 -22.88 11.33 7.24
C MET A 191 -23.33 9.95 6.73
N LYS A 192 -24.62 9.68 6.50
CA LYS A 192 -25.07 8.39 5.94
C LYS A 192 -26.29 8.47 5.04
N THR A 193 -27.05 9.56 5.09
CA THR A 193 -28.23 9.74 4.25
C THR A 193 -27.80 10.38 2.93
N VAL A 194 -28.21 9.81 1.81
CA VAL A 194 -27.77 10.27 0.48
C VAL A 194 -28.62 11.41 -0.05
N ILE A 195 -27.99 12.34 -0.77
CA ILE A 195 -28.63 13.43 -1.52
C ILE A 195 -28.58 13.10 -3.01
N GLY A 196 -29.75 12.90 -3.62
CA GLY A 196 -29.87 12.63 -5.05
C GLY A 196 -29.47 11.21 -5.47
N GLU A 197 -28.90 11.08 -6.67
CA GLU A 197 -28.51 9.80 -7.27
C GLU A 197 -26.98 9.73 -7.49
N PRO A 198 -26.37 8.53 -7.46
CA PRO A 198 -24.97 8.36 -7.79
C PRO A 198 -24.62 8.90 -9.17
N LYS A 199 -23.51 9.62 -9.27
CA LYS A 199 -22.96 10.13 -10.53
C LYS A 199 -21.71 9.34 -10.90
N PHE A 200 -21.65 8.90 -12.14
CA PHE A 200 -20.49 8.21 -12.72
C PHE A 200 -19.36 9.21 -13.04
N ILE A 201 -18.11 8.89 -12.70
CA ILE A 201 -17.00 9.86 -12.78
C ILE A 201 -15.76 9.41 -13.56
N PHE A 202 -15.57 8.11 -13.85
CA PHE A 202 -14.38 7.62 -14.56
C PHE A 202 -14.69 6.57 -15.61
N PRO A 203 -13.98 6.56 -16.75
CA PRO A 203 -14.08 5.48 -17.73
C PRO A 203 -13.51 4.17 -17.15
N LYS A 204 -14.13 3.05 -17.52
CA LYS A 204 -13.58 1.70 -17.28
C LYS A 204 -12.70 1.24 -18.43
N ALA A 205 -11.96 0.16 -18.18
CA ALA A 205 -11.16 -0.52 -19.18
C ALA A 205 -11.96 -0.84 -20.46
N GLY A 206 -11.44 -0.41 -21.61
CA GLY A 206 -12.09 -0.58 -22.91
C GLY A 206 -13.02 0.56 -23.33
N GLU A 207 -13.27 1.54 -22.46
CA GLU A 207 -14.11 2.71 -22.74
C GLU A 207 -13.34 4.05 -22.64
N ALA A 208 -12.02 4.00 -22.45
CA ALA A 208 -11.19 5.19 -22.23
C ALA A 208 -10.66 5.88 -23.51
N ALA A 209 -11.00 5.39 -24.71
CA ALA A 209 -10.50 5.98 -25.95
C ALA A 209 -10.94 7.46 -26.10
N GLY A 210 -9.96 8.37 -26.22
CA GLY A 210 -10.14 9.81 -26.30
C GLY A 210 -10.33 10.51 -24.95
N THR A 211 -10.13 9.83 -23.82
CA THR A 211 -10.41 10.38 -22.47
C THR A 211 -9.16 10.84 -21.73
N GLY A 212 -7.96 10.42 -22.16
CA GLY A 212 -6.69 10.64 -21.44
C GLY A 212 -6.38 9.55 -20.40
N PHE A 213 -7.33 8.66 -20.09
CA PHE A 213 -7.17 7.55 -19.14
C PHE A 213 -6.69 6.25 -19.82
N GLU A 214 -6.33 6.26 -21.10
CA GLU A 214 -5.98 5.05 -21.85
C GLU A 214 -4.83 4.28 -21.20
N GLY A 215 -5.08 3.02 -20.86
CA GLY A 215 -4.12 2.15 -20.18
C GLY A 215 -4.01 2.40 -18.68
N HIS A 216 -4.67 3.43 -18.14
CA HIS A 216 -4.72 3.78 -16.73
C HIS A 216 -6.17 3.98 -16.23
N GLU A 217 -7.11 3.24 -16.81
CA GLU A 217 -8.53 3.34 -16.48
C GLU A 217 -8.80 3.02 -15.02
N PHE A 218 -9.89 3.56 -14.47
CA PHE A 218 -10.29 3.30 -13.08
C PHE A 218 -10.49 1.80 -12.82
N PHE A 219 -10.01 1.33 -11.68
CA PHE A 219 -10.24 -0.03 -11.19
C PHE A 219 -10.86 -0.05 -9.79
N GLU A 220 -10.21 0.57 -8.79
CA GLU A 220 -10.64 0.59 -7.38
C GLU A 220 -9.93 1.74 -6.60
N ALA A 221 -9.96 1.70 -5.26
CA ALA A 221 -9.21 2.59 -4.36
C ALA A 221 -9.56 4.08 -4.44
N SER A 222 -10.84 4.43 -4.36
CA SER A 222 -11.26 5.84 -4.47
C SER A 222 -10.78 6.67 -3.28
N SER A 223 -10.04 7.75 -3.52
CA SER A 223 -9.67 8.72 -2.47
C SER A 223 -9.56 10.12 -3.04
N LEU A 224 -10.18 11.11 -2.38
CA LEU A 224 -10.14 12.51 -2.82
C LEU A 224 -9.31 13.36 -1.85
N ARG A 225 -8.54 14.29 -2.41
CA ARG A 225 -7.91 15.39 -1.68
C ARG A 225 -8.25 16.70 -2.37
N LYS A 226 -8.30 17.78 -1.60
CA LYS A 226 -8.37 19.13 -2.13
C LYS A 226 -7.08 19.86 -1.77
N ILE A 227 -6.45 20.44 -2.79
CA ILE A 227 -5.22 21.21 -2.66
C ILE A 227 -5.52 22.55 -3.31
N GLU A 228 -5.59 23.58 -2.48
CA GLU A 228 -6.08 24.90 -2.89
C GLU A 228 -7.48 24.81 -3.52
N ASP A 229 -7.61 25.18 -4.79
CA ASP A 229 -8.88 25.18 -5.54
C ASP A 229 -9.08 23.92 -6.40
N THR A 230 -8.22 22.92 -6.27
CA THR A 230 -8.15 21.76 -7.15
C THR A 230 -8.39 20.47 -6.39
N TYR A 231 -9.27 19.63 -6.91
CA TYR A 231 -9.54 18.30 -6.40
C TYR A 231 -8.62 17.30 -7.08
N TYR A 232 -7.94 16.48 -6.28
CA TYR A 232 -7.07 15.39 -6.70
C TYR A 232 -7.76 14.10 -6.30
N PHE A 233 -8.18 13.32 -7.30
CA PHE A 233 -8.72 11.99 -7.11
C PHE A 233 -7.63 10.96 -7.31
N ILE A 234 -7.24 10.28 -6.23
CA ILE A 234 -6.27 9.21 -6.20
C ILE A 234 -7.02 7.90 -6.37
N TYR A 235 -6.48 7.01 -7.21
CA TYR A 235 -7.11 5.72 -7.50
C TYR A 235 -6.11 4.66 -7.96
N SER A 236 -6.52 3.40 -7.87
CA SER A 236 -5.79 2.28 -8.46
C SER A 236 -6.30 2.03 -9.87
N SER A 237 -5.40 1.96 -10.84
CA SER A 237 -5.77 1.74 -12.24
C SER A 237 -6.04 0.27 -12.56
N ILE A 238 -6.50 -0.01 -13.78
CA ILE A 238 -6.68 -1.39 -14.27
C ILE A 238 -5.38 -2.21 -14.30
N ASN A 239 -4.22 -1.55 -14.25
CA ASN A 239 -2.94 -2.24 -14.11
C ASN A 239 -2.77 -2.84 -12.71
N GLY A 240 -3.51 -2.34 -11.72
CA GLY A 240 -3.60 -2.80 -10.34
C GLY A 240 -2.38 -2.48 -9.48
N HIS A 241 -1.20 -2.32 -10.05
CA HIS A 241 0.05 -2.18 -9.31
C HIS A 241 0.48 -0.73 -9.04
N GLU A 242 -0.38 0.23 -9.34
CA GLU A 242 -0.04 1.64 -9.28
C GLU A 242 -1.14 2.45 -8.64
N LEU A 243 -0.75 3.57 -8.04
CA LEU A 243 -1.67 4.64 -7.72
C LEU A 243 -1.50 5.73 -8.76
N CYS A 244 -2.62 6.11 -9.36
CA CYS A 244 -2.76 7.22 -10.28
C CYS A 244 -3.46 8.38 -9.59
N TYR A 245 -3.42 9.55 -10.23
CA TYR A 245 -4.29 10.67 -9.87
C TYR A 245 -4.97 11.27 -11.09
N ALA A 246 -6.12 11.91 -10.85
CA ALA A 246 -6.79 12.79 -11.79
C ALA A 246 -7.18 14.09 -11.09
N THR A 247 -7.22 15.20 -11.81
CA THR A 247 -7.53 16.52 -11.24
C THR A 247 -8.81 17.10 -11.78
N SER A 248 -9.53 17.87 -10.97
CA SER A 248 -10.72 18.62 -11.40
C SER A 248 -10.89 19.91 -10.59
N LYS A 249 -11.66 20.86 -11.13
CA LYS A 249 -12.20 22.03 -10.41
C LYS A 249 -13.55 21.76 -9.76
N SER A 250 -14.10 20.55 -9.89
CA SER A 250 -15.33 20.11 -9.24
C SER A 250 -15.10 18.78 -8.53
N PRO A 251 -15.68 18.57 -7.32
CA PRO A 251 -15.54 17.29 -6.63
C PRO A 251 -16.29 16.17 -7.37
N THR A 252 -17.23 16.48 -8.27
CA THR A 252 -18.16 15.49 -8.82
C THR A 252 -17.95 15.15 -10.30
N GLY A 253 -16.88 15.59 -10.95
CA GLY A 253 -16.62 15.24 -12.35
C GLY A 253 -15.72 16.25 -13.06
N GLY A 254 -15.50 16.03 -14.36
CA GLY A 254 -14.53 16.81 -15.13
C GLY A 254 -13.09 16.48 -14.77
N PHE A 255 -12.85 15.24 -14.33
CA PHE A 255 -11.53 14.77 -13.96
C PHE A 255 -10.66 14.53 -15.21
N GLU A 256 -9.46 15.11 -15.19
CA GLU A 256 -8.43 14.91 -16.20
C GLU A 256 -7.29 14.06 -15.60
N TYR A 257 -6.88 13.02 -16.31
CA TYR A 257 -5.80 12.14 -15.86
C TYR A 257 -4.50 12.91 -15.67
N GLY A 258 -3.90 12.78 -14.48
CA GLY A 258 -2.67 13.49 -14.10
C GLY A 258 -1.40 12.64 -14.18
N GLY A 259 -1.52 11.31 -14.17
CA GLY A 259 -0.36 10.41 -14.22
C GLY A 259 -0.33 9.38 -13.09
N THR A 260 0.68 8.52 -13.13
CA THR A 260 1.02 7.58 -12.06
C THR A 260 1.81 8.30 -10.97
N ILE A 261 1.38 8.18 -9.71
CA ILE A 261 2.11 8.69 -8.53
C ILE A 261 3.20 7.69 -8.11
N VAL A 262 2.83 6.41 -7.98
CA VAL A 262 3.75 5.35 -7.51
C VAL A 262 3.33 3.99 -8.05
N SER A 263 4.31 3.14 -8.39
CA SER A 263 4.10 1.75 -8.84
C SER A 263 4.83 0.77 -7.92
N ASN A 264 4.15 -0.31 -7.50
CA ASN A 264 4.75 -1.39 -6.71
C ASN A 264 5.99 -2.00 -7.40
N GLY A 265 6.08 -1.90 -8.72
CA GLY A 265 7.16 -2.46 -9.52
C GLY A 265 8.21 -1.45 -10.01
N ASP A 266 8.12 -0.16 -9.65
CA ASP A 266 8.86 0.93 -10.31
C ASP A 266 8.68 0.95 -11.84
N LEU A 267 7.50 0.54 -12.32
CA LEU A 267 7.14 0.64 -13.75
C LEU A 267 6.88 2.11 -14.13
N TYR A 268 7.01 2.42 -15.43
CA TYR A 268 6.86 3.73 -16.09
C TYR A 268 8.00 4.76 -15.85
N ILE A 269 8.65 4.76 -14.67
CA ILE A 269 9.72 5.73 -14.32
C ILE A 269 10.90 5.71 -15.31
N ASN A 270 11.20 4.55 -15.88
CA ASN A 270 12.30 4.37 -16.84
C ASN A 270 11.81 4.00 -18.25
N GLY A 271 10.56 4.34 -18.59
CA GLY A 271 9.95 3.99 -19.87
C GLY A 271 9.59 2.51 -20.04
N HIS A 272 9.67 1.72 -18.97
CA HIS A 272 9.26 0.31 -18.97
C HIS A 272 7.85 0.15 -18.41
N SER A 273 6.92 -0.38 -19.20
CA SER A 273 5.53 -0.61 -18.80
C SER A 273 5.18 -2.10 -18.59
N GLU A 274 6.04 -3.01 -19.06
CA GLU A 274 5.77 -4.45 -19.04
C GLU A 274 6.03 -5.06 -17.65
N ASP A 275 5.13 -5.94 -17.19
CA ASP A 275 5.24 -6.64 -15.89
C ASP A 275 6.63 -7.29 -15.65
N GLN A 276 7.28 -7.80 -16.70
CA GLN A 276 8.57 -8.49 -16.61
C GLN A 276 9.74 -7.54 -16.32
N ALA A 277 9.56 -6.24 -16.57
CA ALA A 277 10.55 -5.23 -16.26
C ALA A 277 10.51 -4.79 -14.78
N ALA A 278 9.49 -5.22 -14.02
CA ALA A 278 9.30 -4.78 -12.64
C ALA A 278 10.51 -5.12 -11.76
N HIS A 279 10.89 -4.16 -10.93
CA HIS A 279 11.97 -4.30 -9.94
C HIS A 279 11.50 -4.95 -8.62
N ASN A 280 10.19 -5.18 -8.50
CA ASN A 280 9.55 -5.91 -7.40
C ASN A 280 8.38 -6.73 -7.90
N TYR A 281 7.90 -7.64 -7.05
CA TYR A 281 6.63 -8.31 -7.28
C TYR A 281 5.50 -7.30 -7.17
N ILE A 282 4.62 -7.34 -8.16
CA ILE A 282 3.49 -6.43 -8.29
C ILE A 282 2.19 -7.14 -7.90
N GLY A 283 1.21 -6.35 -7.45
CA GLY A 283 -0.12 -6.81 -7.08
C GLY A 283 -1.10 -5.66 -7.07
N ASN A 284 -2.22 -5.79 -6.35
CA ASN A 284 -3.10 -4.64 -6.14
C ASN A 284 -2.37 -3.53 -5.34
N ASN A 285 -2.78 -2.29 -5.52
CA ASN A 285 -2.23 -1.13 -4.84
C ASN A 285 -3.38 -0.21 -4.42
N HIS A 286 -3.24 0.43 -3.27
CA HIS A 286 -4.27 1.28 -2.66
C HIS A 286 -3.62 2.20 -1.62
N GLY A 287 -4.12 3.43 -1.52
CA GLY A 287 -3.77 4.42 -0.52
C GLY A 287 -4.08 5.82 -1.07
N SER A 288 -3.50 6.84 -0.45
CA SER A 288 -3.75 8.24 -0.83
C SER A 288 -2.56 9.13 -0.49
N ILE A 289 -2.71 10.44 -0.65
CA ILE A 289 -1.69 11.45 -0.37
C ILE A 289 -2.05 12.29 0.86
N VAL A 290 -1.05 12.79 1.59
CA VAL A 290 -1.26 13.72 2.70
C VAL A 290 -0.10 14.69 2.81
N CYS A 291 -0.38 15.90 3.27
CA CYS A 291 0.63 16.88 3.65
C CYS A 291 0.91 16.78 5.16
N VAL A 292 2.19 16.65 5.52
CA VAL A 292 2.67 16.66 6.91
C VAL A 292 3.80 17.68 7.03
N GLU A 293 3.66 18.68 7.91
CA GLU A 293 4.69 19.73 8.11
C GLU A 293 5.20 20.34 6.79
N ASN A 294 4.28 20.63 5.86
CA ASN A 294 4.54 21.19 4.52
C ASN A 294 5.22 20.24 3.52
N LYS A 295 5.23 18.92 3.78
CA LYS A 295 5.73 17.91 2.86
C LYS A 295 4.64 16.94 2.48
N TRP A 296 4.51 16.70 1.18
CA TRP A 296 3.56 15.75 0.65
C TRP A 296 4.16 14.35 0.62
N TYR A 297 3.31 13.37 0.92
CA TYR A 297 3.65 11.95 0.89
C TYR A 297 2.53 11.19 0.20
N VAL A 298 2.90 10.17 -0.58
CA VAL A 298 1.97 9.13 -1.03
C VAL A 298 2.09 7.93 -0.09
N PHE A 299 0.95 7.45 0.40
CA PHE A 299 0.82 6.23 1.18
C PHE A 299 0.28 5.14 0.26
N HIS A 300 0.88 3.96 0.32
CA HIS A 300 0.53 2.82 -0.51
C HIS A 300 0.96 1.52 0.17
N HIS A 301 0.97 0.38 -0.54
CA HIS A 301 1.46 -0.86 0.04
C HIS A 301 2.26 -1.71 -0.94
N ARG A 302 2.89 -2.78 -0.42
CA ARG A 302 3.51 -3.86 -1.21
C ARG A 302 3.00 -5.23 -0.78
N GLN A 303 3.17 -6.22 -1.65
CA GLN A 303 2.82 -7.60 -1.35
C GLN A 303 3.97 -8.36 -0.68
N THR A 304 3.64 -9.27 0.23
CA THR A 304 4.59 -10.19 0.86
C THR A 304 4.12 -11.64 0.75
N ASN A 305 4.96 -12.58 1.17
CA ASN A 305 4.59 -13.99 1.30
C ASN A 305 4.10 -14.67 0.00
N ARG A 306 4.46 -14.10 -1.16
CA ARG A 306 4.10 -14.57 -2.51
C ARG A 306 2.60 -14.60 -2.83
N HIS A 307 1.85 -13.71 -2.21
CA HIS A 307 0.41 -13.56 -2.46
C HIS A 307 -0.05 -12.15 -2.10
N HIS A 308 -1.34 -11.85 -2.29
CA HIS A 308 -1.90 -10.50 -2.08
C HIS A 308 -2.52 -10.27 -0.72
N TYR A 309 -2.61 -11.31 0.10
CA TYR A 309 -3.31 -11.27 1.40
C TYR A 309 -2.41 -10.95 2.62
N SER A 310 -1.19 -10.48 2.38
CA SER A 310 -0.28 -10.05 3.45
C SER A 310 0.52 -8.88 2.92
N ARG A 311 -0.11 -7.71 2.96
CA ARG A 311 0.43 -6.48 2.39
C ARG A 311 0.96 -5.59 3.50
N GLN A 312 2.04 -4.88 3.22
CA GLN A 312 2.69 -3.99 4.18
C GLN A 312 2.64 -2.55 3.71
N ALA A 313 2.37 -1.65 4.66
CA ALA A 313 2.23 -0.23 4.44
C ALA A 313 3.57 0.43 4.08
N LEU A 314 3.57 1.19 2.99
CA LEU A 314 4.69 1.94 2.46
C LEU A 314 4.29 3.41 2.27
N ALA A 315 5.26 4.32 2.31
CA ALA A 315 5.01 5.71 1.94
C ALA A 315 6.25 6.33 1.30
N GLU A 316 6.08 7.22 0.34
CA GLU A 316 7.18 7.93 -0.33
C GLU A 316 6.91 9.45 -0.35
N PRO A 317 7.94 10.30 -0.22
CA PRO A 317 7.75 11.73 -0.41
C PRO A 317 7.39 12.02 -1.87
N ILE A 318 6.45 12.92 -2.09
CA ILE A 318 6.08 13.41 -3.42
C ILE A 318 6.21 14.93 -3.47
N GLU A 319 6.36 15.46 -4.68
CA GLU A 319 6.30 16.88 -4.95
C GLU A 319 5.06 17.16 -5.80
N ILE A 320 4.33 18.19 -5.42
CA ILE A 320 3.23 18.73 -6.22
C ILE A 320 3.79 19.98 -6.87
N ASN A 321 4.02 19.91 -8.16
CA ASN A 321 4.61 20.97 -8.95
C ASN A 321 3.70 22.21 -8.94
N SER A 322 4.26 23.36 -9.32
CA SER A 322 3.49 24.63 -9.37
C SER A 322 2.32 24.61 -10.35
N ASP A 323 2.31 23.70 -11.33
CA ASP A 323 1.21 23.45 -12.26
C ASP A 323 0.20 22.41 -11.76
N GLY A 324 0.39 21.90 -10.54
CA GLY A 324 -0.42 20.85 -9.93
C GLY A 324 0.00 19.42 -10.30
N HIS A 325 1.00 19.25 -11.17
CA HIS A 325 1.42 17.91 -11.56
C HIS A 325 2.20 17.19 -10.44
N ILE A 326 1.92 15.91 -10.22
CA ILE A 326 2.67 15.03 -9.31
C ILE A 326 3.60 14.16 -10.14
N THR A 327 4.91 14.35 -9.99
CA THR A 327 5.89 13.49 -10.66
C THR A 327 5.90 12.11 -10.00
N GLN A 328 5.89 11.07 -10.82
CA GLN A 328 5.98 9.69 -10.33
C GLN A 328 7.23 9.48 -9.49
N VAL A 329 7.08 8.82 -8.34
CA VAL A 329 8.17 8.51 -7.42
C VAL A 329 8.52 7.03 -7.42
N GLU A 330 9.81 6.75 -7.21
CA GLU A 330 10.34 5.40 -7.06
C GLU A 330 10.11 4.87 -5.64
N LEU A 331 10.10 3.54 -5.51
CA LEU A 331 10.14 2.89 -4.20
C LEU A 331 11.52 3.03 -3.55
N THR A 332 11.53 3.38 -2.27
CA THR A 332 12.74 3.51 -1.47
C THR A 332 12.62 2.74 -0.16
N SER A 333 13.76 2.39 0.42
CA SER A 333 13.89 1.92 1.80
C SER A 333 13.73 3.06 2.82
N CYS A 334 13.85 4.31 2.36
CA CYS A 334 13.81 5.52 3.20
C CYS A 334 12.39 5.86 3.65
N GLY A 335 11.44 5.82 2.72
CA GLY A 335 10.06 6.27 2.94
C GLY A 335 9.98 7.60 3.71
N LEU A 336 9.37 7.56 4.90
CA LEU A 336 9.14 8.75 5.74
C LEU A 336 10.40 9.31 6.44
N ASN A 337 11.60 8.77 6.19
CA ASN A 337 12.84 9.17 6.86
C ASN A 337 13.30 10.59 6.54
N ASN A 338 12.75 11.23 5.49
CA ASN A 338 13.12 12.57 5.05
C ASN A 338 14.61 12.66 4.63
N GLY A 339 15.05 11.69 3.81
CA GLY A 339 16.40 11.61 3.26
C GLY A 339 16.99 10.20 3.31
N PRO A 340 18.22 10.01 2.78
CA PRO A 340 18.90 8.72 2.82
C PRO A 340 19.08 8.20 4.25
N LEU A 341 19.04 6.88 4.41
CA LEU A 341 19.34 6.23 5.67
C LEU A 341 20.82 6.43 6.05
N HIS A 342 21.19 6.26 7.33
CA HIS A 342 22.60 6.33 7.70
C HIS A 342 23.42 5.20 7.03
N GLY A 343 24.60 5.50 6.52
CA GLY A 343 25.49 4.52 5.90
C GLY A 343 26.24 3.62 6.90
N THR A 344 25.70 3.43 8.10
CA THR A 344 26.32 2.70 9.21
C THR A 344 25.24 2.03 10.05
N GLY A 345 25.53 0.87 10.61
CA GLY A 345 24.62 0.13 11.48
C GLY A 345 24.05 -1.13 10.83
N GLU A 346 23.18 -1.83 11.55
CA GLU A 346 22.52 -3.05 11.07
C GLU A 346 21.10 -2.75 10.59
N TYR A 347 20.78 -3.22 9.39
CA TYR A 347 19.49 -3.04 8.73
C TYR A 347 18.84 -4.39 8.45
N GLU A 348 17.56 -4.52 8.80
CA GLU A 348 16.77 -5.70 8.47
C GLU A 348 16.56 -5.78 6.96
N SER A 349 16.74 -6.96 6.37
CA SER A 349 16.51 -7.21 4.94
C SER A 349 15.08 -6.87 4.47
N ARG A 350 14.11 -6.84 5.39
CA ARG A 350 12.72 -6.48 5.09
C ARG A 350 12.59 -5.09 4.46
N ILE A 351 13.53 -4.18 4.67
CA ILE A 351 13.46 -2.83 4.12
C ILE A 351 13.86 -2.76 2.65
N ALA A 352 14.15 -3.90 2.01
CA ALA A 352 14.46 -3.92 0.58
C ALA A 352 13.30 -3.31 -0.21
N CYS A 353 13.64 -2.32 -1.04
CA CYS A 353 12.71 -1.65 -1.91
C CYS A 353 12.76 -2.22 -3.33
N HIS A 354 13.73 -3.10 -3.65
CA HIS A 354 13.77 -3.92 -4.86
C HIS A 354 13.95 -5.39 -4.49
N LEU A 355 13.18 -6.30 -5.11
CA LEU A 355 13.26 -7.74 -4.88
C LEU A 355 12.88 -8.52 -6.14
N ARG A 356 13.85 -9.25 -6.70
CA ARG A 356 13.64 -10.04 -7.94
C ARG A 356 14.46 -11.32 -7.97
N SER A 357 13.97 -12.30 -8.73
CA SER A 357 14.76 -13.48 -9.10
C SER A 357 15.70 -13.17 -10.26
N LYS A 358 16.54 -14.14 -10.67
CA LYS A 358 17.34 -14.02 -11.90
C LYS A 358 16.48 -13.73 -13.14
N ASN A 359 15.23 -14.22 -13.13
CA ASN A 359 14.28 -14.08 -14.23
C ASN A 359 13.37 -12.85 -14.04
N GLY A 360 13.75 -11.91 -13.17
CA GLY A 360 12.91 -10.76 -12.81
C GLY A 360 11.92 -11.05 -11.69
N ALA A 361 11.05 -10.07 -11.45
CA ALA A 361 9.88 -10.19 -10.61
C ALA A 361 8.64 -10.43 -11.49
N GLY A 362 7.46 -10.52 -10.87
CA GLY A 362 6.22 -10.66 -11.63
C GLY A 362 5.00 -10.39 -10.80
N ARG A 363 3.84 -10.63 -11.39
CA ARG A 363 2.53 -10.37 -10.79
C ARG A 363 2.08 -11.52 -9.91
N TYR A 364 2.00 -11.26 -8.60
CA TYR A 364 1.15 -12.10 -7.75
C TYR A 364 -0.31 -11.91 -8.24
N GLY A 365 -1.12 -12.97 -8.28
CA GLY A 365 -2.49 -12.86 -8.79
C GLY A 365 -3.42 -12.14 -7.81
N THR A 366 -4.22 -11.18 -8.31
CA THR A 366 -5.22 -10.43 -7.53
C THR A 366 -6.46 -11.25 -7.21
N TYR A 367 -7.08 -11.84 -8.23
CA TYR A 367 -8.37 -12.50 -8.06
C TYR A 367 -8.41 -13.91 -8.64
N PHE A 368 -7.69 -14.20 -9.75
CA PHE A 368 -7.67 -15.52 -10.38
C PHE A 368 -6.36 -15.75 -11.14
N GLY A 369 -5.55 -16.73 -10.71
CA GLY A 369 -4.34 -17.16 -11.42
C GLY A 369 -3.12 -17.27 -10.51
N ASN A 370 -2.65 -18.49 -10.27
CA ASN A 370 -1.42 -18.76 -9.55
C ASN A 370 -0.30 -19.01 -10.56
N ILE A 371 0.63 -18.06 -10.72
CA ILE A 371 2.00 -18.44 -11.07
C ILE A 371 2.68 -18.81 -9.76
N PRO A 372 2.98 -20.10 -9.50
CA PRO A 372 3.70 -20.46 -8.30
C PRO A 372 5.13 -19.93 -8.43
N TYR A 373 5.40 -18.77 -7.84
CA TYR A 373 6.74 -18.17 -7.68
C TYR A 373 7.60 -18.98 -6.69
N LYS A 374 7.54 -20.32 -6.76
CA LYS A 374 8.14 -21.29 -5.82
C LYS A 374 9.64 -21.05 -5.63
N ASN A 375 10.33 -20.68 -6.70
CA ASN A 375 11.79 -20.52 -6.74
C ASN A 375 12.25 -19.06 -6.56
N HIS A 376 11.34 -18.12 -6.39
CA HIS A 376 11.63 -16.68 -6.32
C HIS A 376 11.91 -16.22 -4.88
N PRO A 377 12.67 -15.15 -4.64
CA PRO A 377 12.76 -14.57 -3.30
C PRO A 377 11.43 -13.93 -2.87
N TYR A 378 11.21 -13.78 -1.57
CA TYR A 378 10.01 -13.13 -1.03
C TYR A 378 10.19 -12.68 0.43
N PHE A 379 9.53 -11.60 0.81
CA PHE A 379 9.42 -11.18 2.21
C PHE A 379 8.53 -12.15 3.00
N THR A 380 8.96 -12.56 4.18
CA THR A 380 8.17 -13.42 5.07
C THR A 380 8.63 -13.25 6.52
N GLN A 381 7.99 -13.96 7.45
CA GLN A 381 8.40 -14.03 8.85
C GLN A 381 8.36 -15.45 9.38
N THR A 382 9.06 -15.69 10.49
CA THR A 382 8.94 -16.95 11.23
C THR A 382 7.60 -16.99 11.98
N GLY A 383 6.96 -18.15 12.07
CA GLY A 383 5.77 -18.34 12.90
C GLY A 383 4.46 -17.90 12.24
N LYS A 384 3.51 -17.45 13.07
CA LYS A 384 2.15 -17.05 12.67
C LYS A 384 1.97 -15.53 12.77
N ASP A 385 0.79 -15.06 12.40
CA ASP A 385 0.28 -13.72 12.65
C ASP A 385 0.41 -13.32 14.12
N ARG A 386 0.78 -12.06 14.40
CA ARG A 386 1.05 -11.58 15.77
C ARG A 386 1.15 -10.06 15.85
N GLU A 387 0.92 -9.56 17.07
CA GLU A 387 0.94 -8.14 17.43
C GLU A 387 2.29 -7.66 18.00
N ASN A 388 3.26 -8.57 18.21
CA ASN A 388 4.57 -8.23 18.77
C ASN A 388 5.65 -9.21 18.29
N ASN A 389 6.92 -8.81 18.39
CA ASN A 389 8.14 -9.55 18.01
C ASN A 389 8.51 -9.52 16.51
N PRO A 390 9.54 -8.75 16.14
CA PRO A 390 10.02 -8.71 14.76
C PRO A 390 10.84 -9.95 14.42
N THR A 391 10.50 -10.61 13.31
CA THR A 391 11.32 -11.71 12.74
C THR A 391 11.23 -11.78 11.22
N GLN A 392 10.97 -10.65 10.55
CA GLN A 392 10.90 -10.65 9.08
C GLN A 392 12.28 -10.83 8.43
N TYR A 393 12.27 -11.48 7.28
CA TYR A 393 13.46 -11.72 6.46
C TYR A 393 13.05 -11.94 5.00
N ILE A 394 14.04 -11.90 4.09
CA ILE A 394 13.85 -12.34 2.71
C ILE A 394 14.17 -13.83 2.64
N ALA A 395 13.18 -14.64 2.27
CA ALA A 395 13.34 -16.08 2.12
C ALA A 395 13.67 -16.48 0.67
N ASN A 396 14.35 -17.61 0.52
CA ASN A 396 14.56 -18.28 -0.76
C ASN A 396 15.28 -17.39 -1.81
N MET A 397 16.30 -16.66 -1.39
CA MET A 397 17.29 -16.09 -2.31
C MET A 397 18.05 -17.26 -2.98
N ARG A 398 18.06 -17.29 -4.31
CA ARG A 398 18.70 -18.31 -5.16
C ARG A 398 19.62 -17.64 -6.16
N ASN A 399 20.40 -18.41 -6.90
CA ASN A 399 21.33 -17.88 -7.90
C ASN A 399 20.67 -16.80 -8.78
N GLY A 400 21.27 -15.60 -8.80
CA GLY A 400 20.81 -14.40 -9.50
C GLY A 400 19.65 -13.65 -8.84
N ALA A 401 19.19 -14.04 -7.64
CA ALA A 401 18.22 -13.27 -6.88
C ALA A 401 18.86 -12.01 -6.30
N VAL A 402 18.13 -10.90 -6.35
CA VAL A 402 18.59 -9.56 -5.96
C VAL A 402 17.66 -8.97 -4.90
N ALA A 403 18.26 -8.40 -3.84
CA ALA A 403 17.60 -7.50 -2.91
C ALA A 403 18.28 -6.13 -2.98
N GLY A 404 17.54 -5.09 -3.31
CA GLY A 404 18.05 -3.71 -3.45
C GLY A 404 17.47 -2.77 -2.40
N TYR A 405 18.29 -1.80 -2.00
CA TYR A 405 18.03 -0.89 -0.90
C TYR A 405 18.44 0.53 -1.32
N LYS A 406 17.49 1.48 -1.26
CA LYS A 406 17.64 2.87 -1.72
C LYS A 406 17.16 3.80 -0.62
N TYR A 407 17.94 4.74 -0.08
CA TYR A 407 19.36 5.02 -0.26
C TYR A 407 20.03 5.14 1.11
N PHE A 408 21.36 5.08 1.12
CA PHE A 408 22.19 5.30 2.29
C PHE A 408 23.11 6.50 2.06
N MET A 409 23.32 7.31 3.09
CA MET A 409 24.34 8.35 3.14
C MET A 409 25.63 7.75 3.71
N ILE A 410 26.56 7.42 2.84
CA ILE A 410 27.76 6.65 3.13
C ILE A 410 28.91 7.59 3.44
N LYS A 411 29.63 7.29 4.52
CA LYS A 411 30.82 8.01 4.97
C LYS A 411 31.85 7.00 5.45
N ASP A 412 32.96 6.90 4.74
CA ASP A 412 34.13 6.11 5.08
C ASP A 412 33.79 4.64 5.42
N LEU A 413 32.86 4.04 4.67
CA LEU A 413 32.43 2.64 4.85
C LEU A 413 33.56 1.70 4.43
N GLN A 414 33.98 0.82 5.34
CA GLN A 414 35.13 -0.08 5.14
C GLN A 414 34.72 -1.55 5.14
N ASP A 415 33.63 -1.89 5.84
CA ASP A 415 33.21 -3.27 6.02
C ASP A 415 31.71 -3.42 5.77
N ILE A 416 31.35 -4.53 5.14
CA ILE A 416 29.96 -4.94 4.99
C ILE A 416 29.80 -6.38 5.44
N ALA A 417 28.71 -6.66 6.14
CA ALA A 417 28.35 -8.00 6.56
C ALA A 417 26.91 -8.35 6.18
N VAL A 418 26.64 -9.62 6.00
CA VAL A 418 25.29 -10.17 5.83
C VAL A 418 25.03 -11.26 6.87
N CYS A 419 23.82 -11.27 7.42
CA CYS A 419 23.32 -12.28 8.34
C CYS A 419 22.36 -13.21 7.59
N VAL A 420 22.81 -14.42 7.29
CA VAL A 420 22.07 -15.38 6.45
C VAL A 420 22.04 -16.76 7.08
N ARG A 421 21.11 -17.60 6.63
CA ARG A 421 21.08 -19.04 6.90
C ARG A 421 20.61 -19.80 5.66
N GLY A 422 20.82 -21.10 5.60
CA GLY A 422 20.31 -21.96 4.55
C GLY A 422 21.32 -23.02 4.12
N ASN A 423 21.04 -23.64 2.97
CA ASN A 423 21.94 -24.61 2.35
C ASN A 423 22.72 -23.99 1.17
N ALA A 424 22.86 -22.67 1.18
CA ALA A 424 23.53 -21.92 0.14
C ALA A 424 25.05 -22.09 0.22
N SER A 425 25.70 -22.25 -0.93
CA SER A 425 27.16 -22.20 -1.07
C SER A 425 27.51 -21.36 -2.29
N GLY A 426 28.31 -20.31 -2.10
CA GLY A 426 28.65 -19.35 -3.13
C GLY A 426 28.95 -17.98 -2.53
N PHE A 427 28.42 -16.91 -3.14
CA PHE A 427 28.75 -15.54 -2.78
C PHE A 427 27.51 -14.65 -2.69
N MET A 428 27.54 -13.72 -1.75
CA MET A 428 26.74 -12.50 -1.84
C MET A 428 27.58 -11.41 -2.52
N LEU A 429 27.13 -10.95 -3.68
CA LEU A 429 27.73 -9.88 -4.45
C LEU A 429 27.06 -8.56 -4.09
N ILE A 430 27.85 -7.54 -3.78
CA ILE A 430 27.36 -6.21 -3.37
C ILE A 430 27.69 -5.24 -4.50
N SER A 431 26.69 -4.52 -5.00
CA SER A 431 26.84 -3.50 -6.05
C SER A 431 26.17 -2.20 -5.63
N ASN A 432 26.61 -1.06 -6.18
CA ASN A 432 25.98 0.25 -5.94
C ASN A 432 24.96 0.65 -7.01
N ALA A 433 24.80 -0.17 -8.06
CA ALA A 433 23.76 -0.06 -9.06
C ALA A 433 23.28 -1.46 -9.48
N LEU A 434 22.03 -1.55 -9.94
CA LEU A 434 21.47 -2.82 -10.40
C LEU A 434 22.21 -3.28 -11.67
N ASN A 435 22.64 -4.55 -11.70
CA ASN A 435 23.41 -5.16 -12.78
C ASN A 435 24.79 -4.52 -13.04
N SER A 436 25.35 -3.75 -12.11
CA SER A 436 26.74 -3.29 -12.20
C SER A 436 27.71 -4.31 -11.60
N GLU A 437 28.99 -4.17 -11.94
CA GLU A 437 30.09 -4.92 -11.31
C GLU A 437 30.03 -4.80 -9.77
N PRO A 438 30.30 -5.89 -9.05
CA PRO A 438 30.28 -5.89 -7.60
C PRO A 438 31.47 -5.10 -7.03
N ILE A 439 31.17 -4.27 -6.02
CA ILE A 439 32.15 -3.55 -5.22
C ILE A 439 32.67 -4.37 -4.04
N ALA A 440 31.95 -5.44 -3.66
CA ALA A 440 32.38 -6.40 -2.65
C ALA A 440 31.80 -7.78 -2.92
N LYS A 441 32.48 -8.81 -2.38
CA LYS A 441 32.11 -10.21 -2.54
C LYS A 441 32.27 -10.93 -1.21
N ILE A 442 31.16 -11.37 -0.62
CA ILE A 442 31.13 -12.10 0.65
C ILE A 442 30.94 -13.58 0.36
N GLU A 443 31.86 -14.43 0.81
CA GLU A 443 31.71 -15.89 0.72
C GLU A 443 30.65 -16.39 1.70
N ILE A 444 29.77 -17.27 1.22
CA ILE A 444 28.64 -17.82 1.98
C ILE A 444 28.78 -19.33 2.03
N GLU A 445 28.78 -19.87 3.25
CA GLU A 445 28.75 -21.30 3.52
C GLU A 445 27.38 -21.75 4.08
N PRO A 446 27.01 -23.02 3.88
CA PRO A 446 25.79 -23.59 4.44
C PRO A 446 25.76 -23.49 5.97
N SER A 447 24.68 -22.92 6.51
CA SER A 447 24.47 -22.83 7.96
C SER A 447 22.99 -23.02 8.31
N LYS A 448 22.72 -23.82 9.33
CA LYS A 448 21.36 -23.98 9.88
C LYS A 448 20.92 -22.75 10.69
N ASN A 449 21.89 -22.04 11.27
CA ASN A 449 21.66 -20.87 12.10
C ASN A 449 21.92 -19.60 11.28
N TYR A 450 21.37 -18.47 11.74
CA TYR A 450 21.75 -17.19 11.20
C TYR A 450 23.22 -16.90 11.56
N THR A 451 24.06 -16.76 10.55
CA THR A 451 25.50 -16.55 10.66
C THR A 451 25.87 -15.26 9.92
N TYR A 452 26.79 -14.49 10.51
CA TYR A 452 27.36 -13.31 9.87
C TYR A 452 28.55 -13.72 8.99
N TYR A 453 28.55 -13.24 7.76
CA TYR A 453 29.68 -13.27 6.84
C TYR A 453 29.99 -11.85 6.41
N SER A 454 31.26 -11.51 6.25
CA SER A 454 31.70 -10.15 5.93
C SER A 454 32.78 -10.12 4.87
N ALA A 455 32.94 -8.96 4.25
CA ALA A 455 34.06 -8.63 3.39
C ALA A 455 34.39 -7.15 3.55
N GLU A 456 35.67 -6.83 3.34
CA GLU A 456 36.09 -5.44 3.17
C GLU A 456 35.47 -4.88 1.89
N LEU A 457 35.14 -3.59 1.91
CA LEU A 457 34.81 -2.83 0.71
C LEU A 457 35.39 -1.42 0.79
N ASN A 458 35.54 -0.81 -0.37
CA ASN A 458 35.81 0.61 -0.45
C ASN A 458 34.76 1.25 -1.37
N MET A 459 33.89 2.05 -0.77
CA MET A 459 32.89 2.82 -1.50
C MET A 459 33.11 4.31 -1.29
N LYS A 460 32.88 5.09 -2.35
CA LYS A 460 32.95 6.55 -2.26
C LYS A 460 31.90 7.08 -1.28
N ASN A 461 32.23 8.20 -0.64
CA ASN A 461 31.30 8.91 0.23
C ASN A 461 30.17 9.53 -0.61
N GLY A 462 28.95 9.51 -0.08
CA GLY A 462 27.78 10.10 -0.74
C GLY A 462 26.49 9.27 -0.61
N LYS A 463 25.47 9.66 -1.38
CA LYS A 463 24.19 8.96 -1.47
C LYS A 463 24.34 7.75 -2.40
N HIS A 464 24.16 6.54 -1.86
CA HIS A 464 24.30 5.30 -2.63
C HIS A 464 23.11 4.37 -2.42
N ALA A 465 22.73 3.66 -3.49
CA ALA A 465 21.93 2.45 -3.39
C ALA A 465 22.86 1.26 -3.11
N LEU A 466 22.32 0.21 -2.52
CA LEU A 466 23.05 -1.06 -2.31
C LEU A 466 22.20 -2.21 -2.85
N TYR A 467 22.82 -3.08 -3.65
CA TYR A 467 22.20 -4.25 -4.24
C TYR A 467 22.96 -5.50 -3.82
N PHE A 468 22.24 -6.47 -3.28
CA PHE A 468 22.76 -7.74 -2.81
C PHE A 468 22.28 -8.84 -3.74
N THR A 469 23.19 -9.39 -4.55
CA THR A 469 22.90 -10.46 -5.51
C THR A 469 23.52 -11.76 -5.02
N TYR A 470 22.71 -12.80 -4.85
CA TYR A 470 23.24 -14.11 -4.50
C TYR A 470 23.68 -14.89 -5.74
N GLU A 471 24.93 -15.36 -5.77
CA GLU A 471 25.50 -16.20 -6.82
C GLU A 471 26.01 -17.51 -6.22
N GLY A 472 25.51 -18.65 -6.70
CA GLY A 472 25.92 -19.96 -6.17
C GLY A 472 24.85 -21.04 -6.24
N SER A 473 25.02 -22.08 -5.43
CA SER A 473 24.14 -23.24 -5.35
C SER A 473 23.29 -23.25 -4.09
N GLY A 474 22.09 -23.81 -4.16
CA GLY A 474 21.17 -23.87 -3.02
C GLY A 474 20.35 -22.59 -2.86
N LYS A 475 19.91 -22.32 -1.62
CA LYS A 475 19.12 -21.13 -1.27
C LYS A 475 19.45 -20.63 0.13
N LEU A 476 19.33 -19.32 0.32
CA LEU A 476 19.47 -18.68 1.64
C LEU A 476 18.23 -17.89 2.02
N ASP A 477 18.02 -17.78 3.34
CA ASP A 477 17.21 -16.76 3.97
C ASP A 477 18.17 -15.64 4.41
N PHE A 478 17.85 -14.41 4.01
CA PHE A 478 18.63 -13.21 4.31
C PHE A 478 17.90 -12.41 5.38
N LYS A 479 18.50 -12.26 6.58
CA LYS A 479 17.87 -11.59 7.72
C LYS A 479 18.19 -10.11 7.78
N SER A 480 19.47 -9.75 7.74
CA SER A 480 19.94 -8.39 7.91
C SER A 480 21.32 -8.21 7.28
N PHE A 481 21.74 -6.97 7.06
CA PHE A 481 23.09 -6.61 6.68
C PHE A 481 23.63 -5.51 7.60
N VAL A 482 24.95 -5.39 7.68
CA VAL A 482 25.64 -4.43 8.53
C VAL A 482 26.57 -3.59 7.69
N LEU A 483 26.50 -2.27 7.86
CA LEU A 483 27.41 -1.28 7.28
C LEU A 483 28.33 -0.78 8.39
N LYS A 484 29.66 -0.90 8.23
CA LYS A 484 30.66 -0.58 9.26
C LYS A 484 31.77 0.34 8.78
#